data_AF-A0A3M1FEI9-F1
#
_entry.id   AF-A0A3M1FEI9-F1
#
_cell.length_a   1.000
_cell.length_b   1.000
_cell.length_c   1.000
_cell.angle_alpha   90.00
_cell.angle_beta   90.00
_cell.angle_gamma   90.00
#
_symmetry.space_group_name_H-M   'P 1'
#
loop_
_entity.id
_entity.type
_entity.pdbx_description
1 polymer ?
#
loop_
_entity_poly.entity_id
_entity_poly.type
_entity_poly.pdbx_seq_one_letter_code
_entity_poly.pdbx_strand_id
1 'polypeptide(L)'
;MEGKNTVNEKITKLTSKLNLKPGAPKELLKKIELELGISLPLQYVEFMRRSNGAEGDVGNSYLTLWPVEEIIPLNKAYAVEEFAPGLLLIGSDGGDIAYAFDTRLKSMPIVKVPFIGMDLREVKLCGATLIEFLENLYDQTE
;
A
#
# COMPACT_ATOMS: atom_id res chain seq x y z
N MET A 1 3.72 -22.00 13.15
CA MET A 1 2.40 -21.64 12.57
C MET A 1 1.69 -20.58 13.41
N GLU A 2 1.99 -20.43 14.71
CA GLU A 2 1.36 -19.41 15.60
C GLU A 2 1.57 -17.95 15.14
N GLY A 3 2.77 -17.57 14.69
CA GLY A 3 3.05 -16.16 14.35
C GLY A 3 2.31 -15.59 13.14
N LYS A 4 1.93 -16.41 12.14
CA LYS A 4 1.16 -15.93 10.98
C LYS A 4 -0.30 -15.64 11.33
N ASN A 5 -0.86 -16.37 12.29
CA ASN A 5 -2.24 -16.18 12.69
C ASN A 5 -2.40 -14.84 13.44
N THR A 6 -1.47 -14.54 14.34
CA THR A 6 -1.45 -13.27 15.11
C THR A 6 -1.31 -12.04 14.21
N VAL A 7 -0.47 -12.11 13.16
CA VAL A 7 -0.32 -10.99 12.20
C VAL A 7 -1.63 -10.71 11.46
N ASN A 8 -2.31 -11.76 10.97
CA ASN A 8 -3.57 -11.59 10.25
C ASN A 8 -4.70 -11.08 11.15
N GLU A 9 -4.76 -11.53 12.40
CA GLU A 9 -5.69 -11.01 13.41
C GLU A 9 -5.45 -9.52 13.66
N LYS A 10 -4.18 -9.11 13.81
CA LYS A 10 -3.82 -7.72 14.05
C LYS A 10 -4.14 -6.82 12.84
N ILE A 11 -3.80 -7.25 11.62
CA ILE A 11 -4.21 -6.53 10.39
C ILE A 11 -5.73 -6.38 10.35
N THR A 12 -6.49 -7.45 10.62
CA THR A 12 -7.95 -7.41 10.61
C THR A 12 -8.51 -6.42 11.63
N LYS A 13 -7.91 -6.33 12.83
CA LYS A 13 -8.29 -5.35 13.85
C LYS A 13 -8.00 -3.92 13.38
N LEU A 14 -6.80 -3.66 12.86
CA LEU A 14 -6.36 -2.34 12.40
C LEU A 14 -7.21 -1.84 11.22
N THR A 15 -7.64 -2.74 10.34
CA THR A 15 -8.45 -2.41 9.16
C THR A 15 -9.95 -2.59 9.38
N SER A 16 -10.42 -2.67 10.63
CA SER A 16 -11.82 -2.99 10.95
C SER A 16 -12.83 -1.91 10.53
N LYS A 17 -12.37 -0.67 10.36
CA LYS A 17 -13.18 0.46 9.88
C LYS A 17 -13.04 0.73 8.38
N LEU A 18 -12.23 -0.04 7.66
CA LEU A 18 -12.12 0.08 6.22
C LEU A 18 -13.33 -0.57 5.53
N ASN A 19 -13.85 0.10 4.51
CA ASN A 19 -14.74 -0.48 3.53
C ASN A 19 -13.93 -1.42 2.63
N LEU A 20 -14.07 -2.71 2.86
CA LEU A 20 -13.40 -3.75 2.11
C LEU A 20 -14.15 -4.08 0.81
N LYS A 21 -13.43 -4.16 -0.29
CA LYS A 21 -13.92 -4.68 -1.58
C LYS A 21 -13.74 -6.21 -1.66
N PRO A 22 -14.38 -6.92 -2.61
CA PRO A 22 -14.06 -8.31 -2.89
C PRO A 22 -12.57 -8.53 -3.14
N GLY A 23 -12.04 -9.67 -2.69
CA GLY A 23 -10.63 -10.00 -2.82
C GLY A 23 -10.16 -10.19 -4.26
N ALA A 24 -8.89 -9.86 -4.51
CA ALA A 24 -8.27 -9.99 -5.83
C ALA A 24 -8.03 -11.48 -6.16
N PRO A 25 -8.38 -11.93 -7.38
CA PRO A 25 -8.02 -13.26 -7.84
C PRO A 25 -6.49 -13.44 -7.85
N LYS A 26 -6.03 -14.61 -7.44
CA LYS A 26 -4.58 -14.94 -7.42
C LYS A 26 -3.90 -14.67 -8.76
N GLU A 27 -4.60 -14.94 -9.86
CA GLU A 27 -4.02 -14.81 -11.20
C GLU A 27 -3.92 -13.36 -11.67
N LEU A 28 -4.77 -12.47 -11.14
CA LEU A 28 -4.63 -11.03 -11.35
C LEU A 28 -3.38 -10.51 -10.63
N LEU A 29 -3.17 -10.89 -9.37
CA LEU A 29 -1.98 -10.50 -8.60
C LEU A 29 -0.69 -10.94 -9.30
N LYS A 30 -0.61 -12.22 -9.73
CA LYS A 30 0.54 -12.71 -10.49
C LYS A 30 0.75 -11.97 -11.81
N LYS A 31 -0.33 -11.63 -12.51
CA LYS A 31 -0.25 -10.88 -13.77
C LYS A 31 0.38 -9.51 -13.52
N ILE A 32 -0.05 -8.81 -12.47
CA ILE A 32 0.47 -7.49 -12.11
C ILE A 32 1.94 -7.58 -11.68
N GLU A 33 2.32 -8.57 -10.87
CA GLU A 33 3.72 -8.83 -10.51
C GLU A 33 4.60 -9.06 -11.75
N LEU A 34 4.13 -9.88 -12.70
CA LEU A 34 4.83 -10.15 -13.95
C LEU A 34 4.97 -8.89 -14.82
N GLU A 35 3.93 -8.07 -14.92
CA GLU A 35 3.94 -6.83 -15.70
C GLU A 35 4.86 -5.77 -15.09
N LEU A 36 4.91 -5.70 -13.76
CA LEU A 36 5.82 -4.80 -13.03
C LEU A 36 7.27 -5.33 -12.98
N GLY A 37 7.48 -6.62 -13.20
CA GLY A 37 8.79 -7.26 -13.04
C GLY A 37 9.27 -7.35 -11.59
N ILE A 38 8.35 -7.34 -10.61
CA ILE A 38 8.64 -7.38 -9.17
C ILE A 38 7.81 -8.44 -8.46
N SER A 39 8.22 -8.83 -7.25
CA SER A 39 7.39 -9.62 -6.34
C SER A 39 6.87 -8.71 -5.23
N LEU A 40 5.56 -8.59 -5.10
CA LEU A 40 4.94 -7.71 -4.11
C LEU A 40 5.15 -8.28 -2.69
N PRO A 41 5.24 -7.43 -1.65
CA PRO A 41 5.37 -7.90 -0.27
C PRO A 41 4.24 -8.84 0.14
N LEU A 42 4.59 -9.98 0.76
CA LEU A 42 3.65 -11.06 1.07
C LEU A 42 2.42 -10.59 1.87
N GLN A 43 2.61 -9.75 2.90
CA GLN A 43 1.48 -9.25 3.70
C GLN A 43 0.50 -8.42 2.87
N TYR A 44 1.00 -7.64 1.91
CA TYR A 44 0.16 -6.89 0.97
C TYR A 44 -0.61 -7.82 0.03
N VAL A 45 0.06 -8.82 -0.54
CA VAL A 45 -0.60 -9.83 -1.38
C VAL A 45 -1.69 -10.59 -0.60
N GLU A 46 -1.41 -10.99 0.65
CA GLU A 46 -2.38 -11.66 1.52
C GLU A 46 -3.57 -10.74 1.86
N PHE A 47 -3.34 -9.45 2.09
CA PHE A 47 -4.40 -8.46 2.25
C PHE A 47 -5.23 -8.31 0.97
N MET A 48 -4.59 -8.10 -0.18
CA MET A 48 -5.29 -7.87 -1.46
C MET A 48 -6.13 -9.06 -1.90
N ARG A 49 -5.71 -10.29 -1.56
CA ARG A 49 -6.52 -11.51 -1.77
C ARG A 49 -7.79 -11.56 -0.92
N ARG A 50 -7.83 -10.85 0.21
CA ARG A 50 -9.02 -10.69 1.05
C ARG A 50 -9.85 -9.49 0.61
N SER A 51 -9.18 -8.41 0.19
CA SER A 51 -9.83 -7.19 -0.26
C SER A 51 -9.01 -6.46 -1.33
N ASN A 52 -9.52 -6.40 -2.56
CA ASN A 52 -8.84 -5.75 -3.68
C ASN A 52 -9.01 -4.23 -3.63
N GLY A 53 -8.15 -3.59 -2.83
CA GLY A 53 -8.33 -2.20 -2.43
C GLY A 53 -9.31 -2.07 -1.27
N ALA A 54 -9.16 -0.99 -0.53
CA ALA A 54 -9.92 -0.70 0.69
C ALA A 54 -9.92 0.80 0.95
N GLU A 55 -10.93 1.31 1.62
CA GLU A 55 -11.04 2.75 1.89
C GLU A 55 -11.71 3.04 3.23
N GLY A 56 -11.17 3.96 4.01
CA GLY A 56 -11.75 4.43 5.26
C GLY A 56 -10.72 4.70 6.34
N ASP A 57 -11.16 4.65 7.58
CA ASP A 57 -10.33 5.02 8.72
C ASP A 57 -9.42 3.87 9.19
N VAL A 58 -8.19 4.23 9.56
CA VAL A 58 -7.25 3.40 10.34
C VAL A 58 -6.83 4.23 11.56
N GLY A 59 -7.44 3.95 12.71
CA GLY A 59 -7.28 4.81 13.89
C GLY A 59 -7.92 6.17 13.65
N ASN A 60 -7.10 7.23 13.68
CA ASN A 60 -7.48 8.60 13.31
C ASN A 60 -6.95 9.02 11.92
N SER A 61 -6.23 8.14 11.23
CA SER A 61 -5.78 8.39 9.85
C SER A 61 -6.79 7.85 8.84
N TYR A 62 -6.80 8.42 7.64
CA TYR A 62 -7.54 7.89 6.50
C TYR A 62 -6.61 7.12 5.56
N LEU A 63 -7.12 6.06 4.95
CA LEU A 63 -6.38 5.23 4.00
C LEU A 63 -7.28 4.84 2.84
N THR A 64 -6.81 5.10 1.63
CA THR A 64 -7.32 4.49 0.40
C THR A 64 -6.22 3.63 -0.21
N LEU A 65 -6.45 2.32 -0.30
CA LEU A 65 -5.64 1.39 -1.09
C LEU A 65 -6.33 1.15 -2.43
N TRP A 66 -5.60 1.33 -3.52
CA TRP A 66 -6.12 1.14 -4.87
C TRP A 66 -6.30 -0.34 -5.19
N PRO A 67 -7.35 -0.72 -5.96
CA PRO A 67 -7.42 -2.04 -6.57
C PRO A 67 -6.15 -2.35 -7.36
N VAL A 68 -5.71 -3.61 -7.35
CA VAL A 68 -4.41 -4.00 -7.92
C VAL A 68 -4.34 -3.75 -9.43
N GLU A 69 -5.47 -3.86 -10.14
CA GLU A 69 -5.60 -3.57 -11.57
C GLU A 69 -5.47 -2.06 -11.89
N GLU A 70 -5.64 -1.19 -10.90
CA GLU A 70 -5.49 0.25 -11.06
C GLU A 70 -4.06 0.73 -10.78
N ILE A 71 -3.23 -0.07 -10.10
CA ILE A 71 -1.85 0.33 -9.72
C ILE A 71 -1.04 0.77 -10.95
N ILE A 72 -0.95 -0.07 -11.98
CA ILE A 72 -0.16 0.24 -13.18
C ILE A 72 -0.71 1.47 -13.93
N PRO A 73 -2.02 1.55 -14.29
CA PRO A 73 -2.53 2.71 -15.01
C PRO A 73 -2.45 4.00 -14.20
N LEU A 74 -2.66 3.97 -12.88
CA LEU A 74 -2.54 5.17 -12.05
C LEU A 74 -1.08 5.64 -11.92
N ASN A 75 -0.12 4.74 -11.74
CA ASN A 75 1.30 5.12 -11.72
C ASN A 75 1.75 5.73 -13.07
N LYS A 76 1.21 5.26 -14.19
CA LYS A 76 1.41 5.88 -15.51
C LYS A 76 0.73 7.25 -15.60
N ALA A 77 -0.52 7.36 -15.16
CA ALA A 77 -1.30 8.61 -15.22
C ALA A 77 -0.68 9.74 -14.37
N TYR A 78 -0.11 9.39 -13.21
CA TYR A 78 0.60 10.33 -12.34
C TYR A 78 2.08 10.54 -12.74
N ALA A 79 2.53 9.94 -13.84
CA ALA A 79 3.92 10.02 -14.31
C ALA A 79 4.96 9.71 -13.22
N VAL A 80 4.68 8.70 -12.39
CA VAL A 80 5.50 8.35 -11.21
C VAL A 80 6.93 8.01 -11.61
N GLU A 81 7.12 7.32 -12.73
CA GLU A 81 8.47 6.99 -13.23
C GLU A 81 9.28 8.23 -13.61
N GLU A 82 8.62 9.34 -14.01
CA GLU A 82 9.31 10.59 -14.33
C GLU A 82 9.66 11.39 -13.06
N PHE A 83 8.71 11.53 -12.14
CA PHE A 83 8.88 12.38 -10.95
C PHE A 83 9.55 11.67 -9.77
N ALA A 84 9.20 10.41 -9.53
CA ALA A 84 9.69 9.61 -8.42
C ALA A 84 10.09 8.19 -8.88
N PRO A 85 11.10 8.07 -9.75
CA PRO A 85 11.56 6.77 -10.24
C PRO A 85 11.94 5.85 -9.09
N GLY A 86 11.46 4.60 -9.18
CA GLY A 86 11.65 3.60 -8.14
C GLY A 86 10.64 3.67 -6.98
N LEU A 87 9.60 4.50 -7.09
CA LEU A 87 8.39 4.35 -6.28
C LEU A 87 7.28 3.67 -7.08
N LEU A 88 6.46 2.89 -6.39
CA LEU A 88 5.22 2.33 -6.92
C LEU A 88 4.08 2.74 -6.00
N LEU A 89 3.29 3.73 -6.42
CA LEU A 89 2.14 4.20 -5.64
C LEU A 89 1.07 3.11 -5.56
N ILE A 90 0.48 2.96 -4.38
CA ILE A 90 -0.53 1.92 -4.09
C ILE A 90 -1.80 2.49 -3.44
N GLY A 91 -1.83 3.79 -3.18
CA GLY A 91 -2.90 4.40 -2.42
C GLY A 91 -2.58 5.83 -1.96
N SER A 92 -3.44 6.36 -1.11
CA SER A 92 -3.33 7.71 -0.54
C SER A 92 -3.96 7.80 0.84
N ASP A 93 -3.79 8.96 1.48
CA ASP A 93 -4.53 9.36 2.68
C ASP A 93 -5.88 10.02 2.36
N GLY A 94 -6.36 9.97 1.11
CA GLY A 94 -7.55 10.71 0.66
C GLY A 94 -7.33 12.21 0.44
N GLY A 95 -6.11 12.72 0.66
CA GLY A 95 -5.71 14.11 0.50
C GLY A 95 -4.51 14.26 -0.44
N ASP A 96 -3.49 14.97 0.03
CA ASP A 96 -2.31 15.35 -0.75
C ASP A 96 -1.13 14.37 -0.62
N ILE A 97 -1.28 13.26 0.12
CA ILE A 97 -0.23 12.28 0.32
C ILE A 97 -0.53 10.98 -0.44
N ALA A 98 0.47 10.52 -1.20
CA ALA A 98 0.49 9.19 -1.78
C ALA A 98 1.27 8.21 -0.89
N TYR A 99 0.78 6.97 -0.81
CA TYR A 99 1.51 5.85 -0.24
C TYR A 99 2.11 4.99 -1.34
N ALA A 100 3.35 4.55 -1.16
CA ALA A 100 4.10 3.83 -2.18
C ALA A 100 4.93 2.70 -1.59
N PHE A 101 5.19 1.67 -2.39
CA PHE A 101 6.36 0.82 -2.16
C PHE A 101 7.61 1.50 -2.71
N ASP A 102 8.69 1.48 -1.93
CA ASP A 102 10.02 1.87 -2.43
C ASP A 102 10.70 0.67 -3.11
N THR A 103 10.60 0.58 -4.43
CA THR A 103 11.11 -0.54 -5.23
C THR A 103 12.62 -0.48 -5.45
N ARG A 104 13.28 0.62 -5.04
CA ARG A 104 14.75 0.73 -5.03
C ARG A 104 15.38 -0.18 -3.98
N LEU A 105 14.60 -0.58 -2.98
CA LEU A 105 15.00 -1.48 -1.90
C LEU A 105 14.33 -2.85 -2.06
N LYS A 106 15.10 -3.93 -1.89
CA LYS A 106 14.59 -5.31 -2.02
C LYS A 106 13.46 -5.64 -1.03
N SER A 107 13.45 -5.01 0.15
CA SER A 107 12.40 -5.21 1.15
C SER A 107 11.08 -4.52 0.80
N MET A 108 11.09 -3.55 -0.13
CA MET A 108 9.93 -2.74 -0.52
C MET A 108 9.14 -2.19 0.67
N PRO A 109 9.77 -1.35 1.53
CA PRO A 109 9.04 -0.70 2.61
C PRO A 109 7.96 0.23 2.06
N ILE A 110 6.94 0.50 2.87
CA ILE A 110 5.89 1.46 2.55
C ILE A 110 6.36 2.84 2.99
N VAL A 111 6.32 3.78 2.05
CA VAL A 111 6.70 5.18 2.24
C VAL A 111 5.54 6.09 1.87
N LYS A 112 5.64 7.37 2.26
CA LYS A 112 4.76 8.43 1.80
C LYS A 112 5.51 9.52 1.06
N VAL A 113 4.85 10.13 0.09
CA VAL A 113 5.33 11.25 -0.72
C VAL A 113 4.16 12.18 -1.06
N PRO A 114 4.35 13.51 -1.13
CA PRO A 114 3.31 14.41 -1.62
C PRO A 114 2.91 14.10 -3.08
N PHE A 115 1.62 14.17 -3.41
CA PHE A 115 1.14 14.06 -4.79
C PHE A 115 1.61 15.24 -5.65
N ILE A 116 1.61 16.44 -5.07
CA ILE A 116 2.07 17.65 -5.74
C ILE A 116 3.59 17.72 -5.57
N GLY A 117 4.30 17.83 -6.69
CA GLY A 117 5.77 17.85 -6.72
C GLY A 117 6.41 16.46 -6.73
N MET A 118 5.86 15.51 -5.96
CA MET A 118 6.28 14.09 -5.92
C MET A 118 7.81 13.91 -5.93
N ASP A 119 8.48 14.50 -4.95
CA ASP A 119 9.94 14.55 -4.91
C ASP A 119 10.53 13.45 -4.02
N LEU A 120 11.53 12.73 -4.52
CA LEU A 120 12.25 11.69 -3.78
C LEU A 120 12.91 12.19 -2.49
N ARG A 121 13.20 13.49 -2.38
CA ARG A 121 13.77 14.14 -1.18
C ARG A 121 12.75 14.28 -0.05
N GLU A 122 11.46 14.21 -0.37
CA GLU A 122 10.36 14.35 0.59
C GLU A 122 9.79 13.00 1.05
N VAL A 123 10.33 11.90 0.51
CA VAL A 123 9.92 10.54 0.86
C VAL A 123 10.19 10.25 2.34
N LYS A 124 9.16 9.76 3.04
CA LYS A 124 9.25 9.38 4.46
C LYS A 124 8.79 7.94 4.64
N LEU A 125 9.51 7.17 5.45
CA LEU A 125 9.13 5.82 5.83
C LEU A 125 7.81 5.83 6.62
N CYS A 126 6.86 4.98 6.22
CA CYS A 126 5.63 4.74 6.97
C CYS A 126 5.59 3.35 7.62
N GLY A 127 6.37 2.38 7.13
CA GLY A 127 6.51 1.07 7.76
C GLY A 127 7.33 0.12 6.90
N ALA A 128 8.09 -0.80 7.51
CA ALA A 128 8.86 -1.78 6.74
C ALA A 128 7.99 -2.92 6.20
N THR A 129 6.81 -3.11 6.79
CA THR A 129 5.81 -4.11 6.41
C THR A 129 4.40 -3.50 6.41
N LEU A 130 3.42 -4.20 5.84
CA LEU A 130 2.02 -3.72 5.83
C LEU A 130 1.49 -3.56 7.25
N ILE A 131 1.79 -4.49 8.16
CA ILE A 131 1.33 -4.41 9.54
C ILE A 131 1.94 -3.21 10.28
N GLU A 132 3.25 -2.96 10.14
CA GLU A 132 3.89 -1.78 10.73
C GLU A 132 3.33 -0.48 10.16
N PHE A 133 3.07 -0.43 8.85
CA PHE A 133 2.41 0.71 8.22
C PHE A 133 1.04 0.99 8.85
N LEU A 134 0.20 -0.04 8.97
CA LEU A 134 -1.13 0.10 9.57
C LEU A 134 -1.07 0.47 11.05
N GLU A 135 -0.09 -0.03 11.81
CA GLU A 135 0.16 0.37 13.19
C GLU A 135 0.52 1.86 13.28
N ASN A 136 1.45 2.32 12.44
CA ASN A 136 1.88 3.71 12.40
C ASN A 136 0.78 4.68 11.94
N LEU A 137 -0.17 4.22 11.11
CA LEU A 137 -1.38 4.99 10.82
C LEU A 137 -2.33 5.01 12.02
N TYR A 138 -2.54 3.86 12.65
CA TYR A 138 -3.47 3.75 13.78
C TYR A 138 -3.07 4.60 14.97
N ASP A 139 -1.76 4.67 15.25
CA ASP A 139 -1.18 5.39 16.39
C ASP A 139 -0.90 6.88 16.10
N GLN A 140 -1.15 7.35 14.87
CA GLN A 140 -1.05 8.79 14.58
C GLN A 140 -2.13 9.55 15.36
N THR A 141 -1.66 10.39 16.27
CA THR A 141 -2.48 11.42 16.93
C THR A 141 -2.27 12.73 16.20
N GLU A 142 -3.38 13.40 15.86
CA GLU A 142 -3.37 14.80 15.38
C GLU A 142 -2.66 15.74 16.35
#